data_AF-A0A497GJW5-F1
#
_entry.id   AF-A0A497GJW5-F1
#
_cell.length_a   1.000
_cell.length_b   1.000
_cell.length_c   1.000
_cell.angle_alpha   90.00
_cell.angle_beta   90.00
_cell.angle_gamma   90.00
#
_symmetry.space_group_name_H-M   'P 1'
#
loop_
_entity.id
_entity.type
_entity.pdbx_description
1 polymer ?
#
loop_
_entity_poly.entity_id
_entity_poly.type
_entity_poly.pdbx_seq_one_letter_code
_entity_poly.pdbx_strand_id
1 'polypeptide(L)'
;MMNTYIRLQNLEEHLNELERLGLIEVFKNKSLTIFTTRFTGKRFIVGNVKCPYCGEELEVFIVKRPAIGRYTVEQDVSHFKSHMDLKHKEEFERAWIRLVREPYQQGSWHIVKRYVCQKCGFKSRRYTDVLVHIITKHKFALY
;
A
#
# COMPACT_ATOMS: atom_id res chain seq x y z
N MET A 1 -24.36 -5.26 7.45
CA MET A 1 -23.15 -5.92 6.90
C MET A 1 -21.93 -5.27 7.53
N MET A 2 -21.04 -6.04 8.13
CA MET A 2 -19.87 -5.52 8.84
C MET A 2 -18.63 -5.51 7.95
N ASN A 3 -17.68 -4.62 8.25
CA ASN A 3 -16.36 -4.61 7.62
C ASN A 3 -15.55 -5.81 8.11
N THR A 4 -14.82 -6.46 7.21
CA THR A 4 -13.90 -7.54 7.55
C THR A 4 -12.47 -7.02 7.41
N TYR A 5 -11.69 -7.14 8.48
CA TYR A 5 -10.29 -6.73 8.51
C TYR A 5 -9.41 -7.94 8.26
N ILE A 6 -8.69 -7.93 7.14
CA ILE A 6 -7.83 -9.03 6.69
C ILE A 6 -6.39 -8.64 6.99
N ARG A 7 -5.90 -9.16 8.12
CA ARG A 7 -4.59 -8.96 8.72
C ARG A 7 -3.69 -10.17 8.43
N LEU A 8 -2.42 -10.09 8.81
CA LEU A 8 -1.50 -11.23 8.61
C LEU A 8 -1.96 -12.49 9.36
N GLN A 9 -2.49 -12.31 10.57
CA GLN A 9 -2.89 -13.39 11.48
C GLN A 9 -4.07 -14.22 10.96
N ASN A 10 -4.99 -13.62 10.20
CA ASN A 10 -6.17 -14.28 9.64
C ASN A 10 -6.11 -14.36 8.10
N LEU A 11 -4.96 -14.08 7.49
CA LEU A 11 -4.83 -14.00 6.05
C LEU A 11 -5.21 -15.33 5.38
N GLU A 12 -4.74 -16.45 5.95
CA GLU A 12 -4.95 -17.79 5.40
C GLU A 12 -6.44 -18.16 5.31
N GLU A 13 -7.23 -17.76 6.32
CA GLU A 13 -8.68 -17.99 6.37
C GLU A 13 -9.42 -17.24 5.24
N HIS A 14 -8.86 -16.12 4.77
CA HIS A 14 -9.46 -15.25 3.78
C HIS A 14 -8.89 -15.42 2.35
N LEU A 15 -7.89 -16.28 2.12
CA LEU A 15 -7.25 -16.42 0.79
C LEU A 15 -8.24 -16.79 -0.31
N ASN A 16 -9.07 -17.82 -0.07
CA ASN A 16 -10.08 -18.26 -1.03
C ASN A 16 -11.08 -17.15 -1.38
N GLU A 17 -11.41 -16.32 -0.40
CA GLU A 17 -12.31 -15.18 -0.58
C GLU A 17 -11.63 -14.05 -1.37
N LEU A 18 -10.38 -13.71 -1.05
CA LEU A 18 -9.60 -12.73 -1.79
C LEU A 18 -9.44 -13.14 -3.25
N GLU A 19 -9.22 -14.42 -3.53
CA GLU A 19 -9.13 -14.94 -4.90
C GLU A 19 -10.46 -14.79 -5.66
N ARG A 20 -11.60 -15.09 -5.01
CA ARG A 20 -12.93 -14.86 -5.59
C ARG A 20 -13.20 -13.38 -5.89
N LEU A 21 -12.62 -12.47 -5.11
CA LEU A 21 -12.64 -11.03 -5.36
C LEU A 21 -11.61 -10.58 -6.42
N GLY A 22 -10.88 -11.53 -7.02
CA GLY A 22 -9.94 -11.30 -8.11
C GLY A 22 -8.56 -10.82 -7.65
N LEU A 23 -8.20 -10.98 -6.37
CA LEU A 23 -6.85 -10.72 -5.87
C LEU A 23 -5.99 -11.99 -6.05
N ILE A 24 -4.81 -11.82 -6.65
CA ILE A 24 -3.80 -12.88 -6.78
C ILE A 24 -2.54 -12.50 -6.01
N GLU A 25 -1.95 -13.46 -5.32
CA GLU A 25 -0.67 -13.30 -4.66
C GLU A 25 0.44 -13.13 -5.72
N VAL A 26 1.27 -12.11 -5.55
CA VAL A 26 2.42 -11.85 -6.45
C VAL A 26 3.76 -11.88 -5.73
N PHE A 27 3.75 -11.74 -4.41
CA PHE A 27 4.94 -11.80 -3.58
C PHE A 27 4.52 -12.19 -2.16
N LYS A 28 5.27 -13.10 -1.55
CA LYS A 28 5.08 -13.53 -0.16
C LYS A 28 6.44 -13.71 0.48
N ASN A 29 6.60 -13.20 1.69
CA ASN A 29 7.71 -13.50 2.58
C ASN A 29 7.17 -13.75 4.00
N LYS A 30 8.06 -13.85 5.00
CA LYS A 30 7.65 -14.11 6.39
C LYS A 30 6.85 -12.98 7.03
N SER A 31 7.07 -11.72 6.62
CA SER A 31 6.49 -10.55 7.27
C SER A 31 5.30 -9.96 6.50
N LEU A 32 5.20 -10.18 5.20
CA LEU A 32 4.14 -9.61 4.37
C LEU A 32 3.82 -10.43 3.11
N THR A 33 2.61 -10.22 2.61
CA THR A 33 2.07 -10.75 1.37
C THR A 33 1.55 -9.59 0.52
N ILE A 34 1.87 -9.60 -0.77
CA ILE A 34 1.44 -8.59 -1.74
C ILE A 34 0.50 -9.26 -2.73
N PHE A 35 -0.64 -8.62 -2.94
CA PHE A 35 -1.65 -9.03 -3.90
C PHE A 35 -1.71 -8.05 -5.07
N THR A 36 -2.16 -8.52 -6.23
CA THR A 36 -2.62 -7.66 -7.32
C THR A 36 -4.01 -8.08 -7.79
N THR A 37 -4.82 -7.14 -8.28
CA THR A 37 -6.10 -7.47 -8.91
C THR A 37 -5.88 -8.00 -10.33
N ARG A 38 -6.57 -9.07 -10.73
CA ARG A 38 -6.56 -9.59 -12.12
C ARG A 38 -6.97 -8.55 -13.16
N PHE A 39 -7.95 -7.70 -12.84
CA PHE A 39 -8.56 -6.79 -13.81
C PHE A 39 -7.91 -5.40 -13.90
N THR A 40 -7.41 -4.85 -12.79
CA THR A 40 -6.94 -3.44 -12.74
C THR A 40 -5.45 -3.29 -12.50
N GLY A 41 -4.73 -4.38 -12.20
CA GLY A 41 -3.34 -4.33 -11.76
C GLY A 41 -3.11 -3.60 -10.42
N LYS A 42 -4.17 -3.16 -9.72
CA LYS A 42 -4.06 -2.53 -8.41
C LYS A 42 -3.37 -3.47 -7.44
N ARG A 43 -2.44 -2.94 -6.66
CA ARG A 43 -1.71 -3.72 -5.66
C ARG A 43 -2.23 -3.46 -4.24
N PHE A 44 -2.05 -4.47 -3.39
CA PHE A 44 -2.39 -4.46 -1.97
C PHE A 44 -1.30 -5.19 -1.18
N ILE A 45 -1.19 -4.89 0.11
CA ILE A 45 -0.22 -5.47 1.04
C ILE A 45 -0.96 -5.87 2.32
N VAL A 46 -0.68 -7.07 2.80
CA VAL A 46 -1.06 -7.53 4.15
C VAL A 46 0.20 -8.00 4.86
N GLY A 47 0.50 -7.46 6.04
CA GLY A 47 1.69 -7.84 6.79
C GLY A 47 2.25 -6.72 7.67
N ASN A 48 3.44 -6.93 8.18
CA ASN A 48 4.20 -5.96 8.95
C ASN A 48 5.30 -5.34 8.08
N VAL A 49 5.37 -4.01 8.10
CA VAL A 49 6.44 -3.24 7.46
C VAL A 49 7.29 -2.62 8.55
N LYS A 50 8.57 -3.01 8.61
CA LYS A 50 9.52 -2.49 9.60
C LYS A 50 9.94 -1.06 9.26
N CYS A 51 9.88 -0.16 10.23
CA CYS A 51 10.41 1.19 10.07
C CYS A 51 11.95 1.15 9.99
N PRO A 52 12.59 1.70 8.94
CA PRO A 52 14.04 1.66 8.80
C PRO A 52 14.77 2.62 9.76
N TYR A 53 14.05 3.52 10.44
CA TYR A 53 14.64 4.56 11.29
C TYR A 53 14.60 4.20 12.77
N CYS A 54 13.47 3.67 13.25
CA CYS A 54 13.28 3.32 14.65
C CYS A 54 13.06 1.82 14.90
N GLY A 55 12.97 1.00 13.85
CA GLY A 55 12.78 -0.45 13.97
C GLY A 55 11.36 -0.90 14.32
N GLU A 56 10.42 0.01 14.54
CA GLU A 56 9.01 -0.29 14.86
C GLU A 56 8.34 -1.11 13.74
N GLU A 57 7.66 -2.20 14.08
CA GLU A 57 6.89 -3.00 13.13
C GLU A 57 5.48 -2.44 12.98
N LEU A 58 5.14 -2.04 11.75
CA LEU A 58 3.88 -1.36 11.45
C LEU A 58 3.01 -2.26 10.58
N GLU A 59 1.89 -2.70 11.14
CA GLU A 59 0.91 -3.52 10.41
C GLU A 59 0.25 -2.71 9.29
N VAL A 60 0.18 -3.31 8.11
CA VAL A 60 -0.63 -2.90 6.97
C VAL A 60 -1.57 -4.03 6.62
N PHE A 61 -2.84 -3.72 6.38
CA PHE A 61 -3.86 -4.73 6.20
C PHE A 61 -4.91 -4.29 5.18
N ILE A 62 -5.73 -5.23 4.77
CA ILE A 62 -6.79 -5.01 3.80
C ILE A 62 -8.13 -4.98 4.53
N VAL A 63 -9.04 -4.11 4.09
CA VAL A 63 -10.41 -4.06 4.58
C VAL A 63 -11.35 -4.46 3.46
N LYS A 64 -12.11 -5.52 3.68
CA LYS A 64 -13.24 -5.90 2.84
C LYS A 64 -14.49 -5.16 3.34
N ARG A 65 -15.12 -4.40 2.45
CA ARG A 65 -16.28 -3.57 2.74
C ARG A 65 -17.48 -3.96 1.87
N PRO A 66 -18.71 -3.91 2.41
CA PRO A 66 -19.90 -4.03 1.59
C PRO A 66 -20.04 -2.78 0.70
N ALA A 67 -20.34 -2.99 -0.58
CA ALA A 67 -20.73 -1.98 -1.54
C ALA A 67 -22.06 -2.38 -2.21
N ILE A 68 -22.66 -1.47 -2.97
CA ILE A 68 -23.95 -1.73 -3.65
C ILE A 68 -23.79 -2.95 -4.57
N GLY A 69 -24.44 -4.06 -4.20
CA GLY A 69 -24.47 -5.32 -4.96
C GLY A 69 -23.15 -6.13 -4.99
N ARG A 70 -22.09 -5.70 -4.28
CA ARG A 70 -20.79 -6.41 -4.28
C ARG A 70 -19.96 -6.09 -3.04
N TYR A 71 -18.89 -6.85 -2.82
CA TYR A 71 -17.84 -6.46 -1.87
C TYR A 71 -16.71 -5.73 -2.57
N THR A 72 -16.12 -4.74 -1.90
CA THR A 72 -14.93 -4.03 -2.34
C THR A 72 -13.79 -4.28 -1.37
N VAL A 73 -12.57 -4.20 -1.89
CA VAL A 73 -11.34 -4.39 -1.15
C VAL A 73 -10.56 -3.08 -1.13
N GLU A 74 -10.25 -2.60 0.07
CA GLU A 74 -9.53 -1.36 0.32
C GLU A 74 -8.24 -1.65 1.10
N GLN A 75 -7.19 -0.88 0.84
CA GLN A 75 -5.96 -0.95 1.63
C GLN A 75 -6.07 0.00 2.82
N ASP A 76 -5.73 -0.48 4.01
CA ASP A 76 -5.35 0.39 5.12
C ASP A 76 -3.81 0.43 5.27
N VAL A 77 -3.28 1.65 5.23
CA VAL A 77 -1.86 1.99 5.46
C VAL A 77 -1.76 3.21 6.39
N SER A 78 -2.85 3.54 7.08
CA SER A 78 -2.99 4.79 7.82
C SER A 78 -2.00 4.85 8.97
N HIS A 79 -1.84 3.75 9.70
CA HIS A 79 -0.90 3.67 10.81
C HIS A 79 0.54 3.86 10.34
N PHE A 80 0.97 3.13 9.30
CA PHE A 80 2.29 3.28 8.70
C PHE A 80 2.54 4.71 8.22
N LYS A 81 1.58 5.28 7.49
CA LYS A 81 1.71 6.63 6.93
C LYS A 81 1.80 7.68 8.04
N SER A 82 0.94 7.61 9.05
CA SER A 82 0.97 8.53 10.19
C SER A 82 2.27 8.41 10.98
N HIS A 83 2.77 7.19 11.20
CA HIS A 83 4.06 6.97 11.85
C HIS A 83 5.19 7.70 11.09
N MET A 84 5.26 7.51 9.76
CA MET A 84 6.28 8.17 8.93
C MET A 84 6.12 9.68 8.91
N ASP A 85 4.89 10.17 8.73
CA ASP A 85 4.58 11.61 8.65
C ASP A 85 4.83 12.35 9.97
N LEU A 86 4.72 11.69 11.12
CA LEU A 86 4.87 12.31 12.45
C LEU A 86 6.27 12.16 13.04
N LYS A 87 6.94 11.00 12.85
CA LYS A 87 8.23 10.71 13.48
C LYS A 87 9.44 10.90 12.56
N HIS A 88 9.27 10.69 11.25
CA HIS A 88 10.40 10.54 10.31
C HIS A 88 10.17 11.26 8.98
N LYS A 89 9.42 12.36 9.00
CA LYS A 89 8.88 12.96 7.78
C LYS A 89 9.96 13.39 6.81
N GLU A 90 10.94 14.15 7.28
CA GLU A 90 11.96 14.74 6.41
C GLU A 90 12.86 13.68 5.79
N GLU A 91 13.31 12.73 6.59
CA GLU A 91 14.17 11.63 6.15
C GLU A 91 13.41 10.69 5.20
N PHE A 92 12.15 10.36 5.51
CA PHE A 92 11.31 9.51 4.67
C PHE A 92 10.95 10.17 3.33
N GLU A 93 10.55 11.44 3.34
CA GLU A 93 10.22 12.17 2.10
C GLU A 93 11.44 12.36 1.21
N ARG A 94 12.62 12.56 1.80
CA ARG A 94 13.88 12.72 1.04
C ARG A 94 14.38 11.40 0.47
N ALA A 95 14.24 10.30 1.21
CA ALA A 95 14.83 9.01 0.82
C ALA A 95 13.88 8.09 0.03
N TRP A 96 12.58 8.15 0.28
CA TRP A 96 11.64 7.10 -0.14
C TRP A 96 10.44 7.61 -0.91
N ILE A 97 9.49 8.29 -0.25
CA ILE A 97 8.21 8.68 -0.86
C ILE A 97 7.93 10.15 -0.59
N ARG A 98 7.87 10.94 -1.66
CA ARG A 98 7.46 12.36 -1.59
C ARG A 98 6.08 12.56 -2.19
N LEU A 99 5.26 13.37 -1.54
CA LEU A 99 3.99 13.84 -2.11
C LEU A 99 4.24 15.06 -3.00
N VAL A 100 3.82 15.01 -4.25
CA VAL A 100 3.85 16.14 -5.17
C VAL A 100 2.43 16.50 -5.62
N ARG A 101 2.22 17.79 -5.88
CA ARG A 101 1.00 18.33 -6.49
C ARG A 101 1.36 18.79 -7.89
N GLU A 102 0.77 18.17 -8.90
CA GLU A 102 1.04 18.49 -10.31
C GLU A 102 -0.28 18.55 -11.09
N PRO A 103 -0.34 19.32 -12.20
CA PRO A 103 -1.47 19.29 -13.12
C PRO A 103 -1.80 17.85 -13.56
N TYR A 104 -3.09 17.55 -13.74
CA TYR A 104 -3.54 16.24 -14.22
C TYR A 104 -2.89 15.86 -15.55
N GLN A 105 -2.78 16.85 -16.43
CA GLN A 105 -2.09 16.86 -17.72
C GLN A 105 -1.50 18.25 -17.94
N GLN A 106 -0.55 18.38 -18.87
CA GLN A 106 0.03 19.68 -19.22
C GLN A 106 -1.09 20.66 -19.62
N GLY A 107 -1.07 21.86 -19.04
CA GLY A 107 -2.11 22.88 -19.26
C GLY A 107 -3.43 22.66 -18.51
N SER A 108 -3.53 21.63 -17.65
CA SER A 108 -4.73 21.42 -16.84
C SER A 108 -4.71 22.25 -15.55
N TRP A 109 -5.84 22.90 -15.25
CA TRP A 109 -6.09 23.53 -13.96
C TRP A 109 -6.36 22.50 -12.83
N HIS A 110 -6.70 21.26 -13.19
CA HIS A 110 -6.99 20.22 -12.22
C HIS A 110 -5.70 19.70 -11.61
N ILE A 111 -5.43 20.07 -10.35
CA ILE A 111 -4.25 19.61 -9.61
C ILE A 111 -4.52 18.24 -8.99
N VAL A 112 -3.62 17.30 -9.22
CA VAL A 112 -3.65 15.97 -8.60
C VAL A 112 -2.47 15.76 -7.66
N LYS A 113 -2.74 15.02 -6.59
CA LYS A 113 -1.71 14.52 -5.67
C LYS A 113 -1.12 13.23 -6.23
N ARG A 114 0.21 13.17 -6.37
CA ARG A 114 0.95 11.95 -6.70
C ARG A 114 2.00 11.66 -5.64
N TYR A 115 2.13 10.41 -5.28
CA TYR A 115 3.23 9.90 -4.47
C TYR A 115 4.35 9.49 -5.43
N VAL A 116 5.58 9.86 -5.10
CA VAL A 116 6.74 9.69 -5.96
C VAL A 116 7.85 8.97 -5.22
N CYS A 117 8.33 7.86 -5.80
CA CYS A 117 9.53 7.19 -5.34
C CYS A 117 10.76 8.08 -5.59
N GLN A 118 11.48 8.46 -4.54
CA GLN A 118 12.69 9.28 -4.66
C GLN A 118 13.88 8.53 -5.26
N LYS A 119 13.86 7.19 -5.29
CA LYS A 119 14.97 6.39 -5.83
C LYS A 119 14.97 6.28 -7.35
N CYS A 120 13.80 6.21 -7.99
CA CYS A 120 13.71 5.99 -9.44
C CYS A 120 12.66 6.86 -10.16
N GLY A 121 11.93 7.71 -9.44
CA GLY A 121 10.91 8.59 -10.02
C GLY A 121 9.57 7.92 -10.34
N PHE A 122 9.36 6.65 -10.01
CA PHE A 122 8.05 6.01 -10.15
C PHE A 122 6.95 6.80 -9.42
N LYS A 123 5.83 7.07 -10.10
CA LYS A 123 4.71 7.87 -9.57
C LYS A 123 3.41 7.07 -9.57
N SER A 124 2.63 7.18 -8.49
CA SER A 124 1.23 6.74 -8.46
C SER A 124 0.36 7.72 -7.68
N ARG A 125 -0.94 7.73 -7.97
CA ARG A 125 -1.95 8.43 -7.16
C ARG A 125 -2.24 7.71 -5.84
N ARG A 126 -1.94 6.41 -5.73
CA ARG A 126 -2.13 5.62 -4.50
C ARG A 126 -0.80 5.50 -3.77
N TYR A 127 -0.82 5.82 -2.47
CA TYR A 127 0.35 5.62 -1.60
C TYR A 127 0.80 4.15 -1.61
N THR A 128 -0.17 3.22 -1.52
CA THR A 128 0.06 1.78 -1.52
C THR A 128 0.87 1.30 -2.73
N ASP A 129 0.60 1.82 -3.93
CA ASP A 129 1.32 1.37 -5.12
C ASP A 129 2.81 1.77 -5.05
N VAL A 130 3.10 2.97 -4.51
CA VAL A 130 4.49 3.43 -4.31
C VAL A 130 5.14 2.68 -3.16
N LEU A 131 4.40 2.38 -2.09
CA LEU A 131 4.89 1.55 -0.99
C LEU A 131 5.27 0.14 -1.46
N VAL A 132 4.38 -0.52 -2.22
CA VAL A 132 4.67 -1.80 -2.88
C VAL A 132 5.90 -1.68 -3.77
N HIS A 133 5.98 -0.60 -4.55
CA HIS A 133 7.12 -0.36 -5.45
C HIS A 133 8.44 -0.28 -4.67
N ILE A 134 8.54 0.51 -3.60
CA ILE A 134 9.80 0.62 -2.84
C ILE A 134 10.17 -0.69 -2.11
N ILE A 135 9.18 -1.44 -1.62
CA ILE A 135 9.41 -2.76 -0.99
C ILE A 135 9.97 -3.74 -2.04
N THR A 136 9.32 -3.84 -3.19
CA THR A 136 9.67 -4.86 -4.20
C THR A 136 10.91 -4.50 -5.03
N LYS A 137 11.08 -3.23 -5.42
CA LYS A 137 12.15 -2.76 -6.31
C LYS A 137 13.37 -2.22 -5.57
N HIS A 138 13.18 -1.59 -4.41
CA HIS A 138 14.26 -0.97 -3.64
C HIS A 138 14.54 -1.67 -2.32
N LYS A 139 13.93 -2.84 -2.10
CA LYS A 139 14.13 -3.69 -0.92
C LYS A 139 13.89 -2.96 0.40
N PHE A 140 12.96 -1.99 0.38
CA PHE A 140 12.55 -1.25 1.57
C PHE A 140 12.01 -2.23 2.62
N ALA A 141 12.55 -2.16 3.84
CA ALA A 141 12.06 -2.91 5.01
C ALA A 141 11.99 -4.45 4.83
N LEU A 142 12.89 -5.04 4.03
CA LEU A 142 12.96 -6.50 3.82
C LEU A 142 13.98 -7.23 4.73
N TYR A 143 14.29 -6.67 5.91
CA TYR A 143 15.31 -7.19 6.83
C TYR A 143 14.69 -7.86 8.05
#